data_AF-A0A365Y8P1-F1
#
_entry.id   AF-A0A365Y8P1-F1
#
_cell.length_a   1.000
_cell.length_b   1.000
_cell.length_c   1.000
_cell.angle_alpha   90.00
_cell.angle_beta   90.00
_cell.angle_gamma   90.00
#
_symmetry.space_group_name_H-M   'P 1'
#
loop_
_entity.id
_entity.type
_entity.pdbx_description
1 polymer ?
#
loop_
_entity_poly.entity_id
_entity_poly.type
_entity_poly.pdbx_seq_one_letter_code
_entity_poly.pdbx_strand_id
1 'polypeptide(L)'
;MLIGLGAALLLYAGSYLLLRAGLPAQLVRHLGPEGAGYDSTPLVLGVVAAIAAAAFGIGVWTCNDLTSLGHWYAGPKAIVVCSLAAGYAVLALGLGMMLAASIPGAEDQGANVIGFSLLALLAGFSAADAVLSGILPAARPEALG
;
A
#
# COMPACT_ATOMS: atom_id res chain seq x y z
N MET A 1 -12.95 -12.28 2.21
CA MET A 1 -13.01 -11.91 0.77
C MET A 1 -11.98 -10.81 0.57
N LEU A 2 -10.77 -11.14 0.10
CA LEU A 2 -9.78 -10.10 -0.21
C LEU A 2 -10.22 -9.44 -1.50
N ILE A 3 -10.19 -8.11 -1.51
CA ILE A 3 -10.46 -7.32 -2.70
C ILE A 3 -9.31 -7.63 -3.67
N GLY A 4 -9.61 -8.28 -4.79
CA GLY A 4 -8.59 -8.62 -5.79
C GLY A 4 -7.77 -7.40 -6.20
N LEU A 5 -6.53 -7.60 -6.62
CA LEU A 5 -5.57 -6.56 -7.00
C LEU A 5 -6.20 -5.43 -7.83
N GLY A 6 -6.92 -5.80 -8.90
CA GLY A 6 -7.63 -4.84 -9.75
C GLY A 6 -8.73 -4.09 -9.01
N ALA A 7 -9.48 -4.76 -8.14
CA ALA A 7 -10.52 -4.11 -7.33
C ALA A 7 -9.91 -3.18 -6.27
N ALA A 8 -8.72 -3.47 -5.73
CA ALA A 8 -8.02 -2.59 -4.79
C ALA A 8 -7.57 -1.29 -5.48
N LEU A 9 -7.03 -1.41 -6.70
CA LEU A 9 -6.69 -0.26 -7.53
C LEU A 9 -7.91 0.53 -7.97
N LEU A 10 -9.01 -0.14 -8.32
CA LEU A 10 -10.28 0.53 -8.66
C LEU A 10 -10.88 1.27 -7.48
N LEU A 11 -10.85 0.70 -6.28
CA LEU A 11 -11.30 1.39 -5.07
C LEU A 11 -10.40 2.57 -4.75
N TYR A 12 -9.09 2.43 -4.92
CA TYR A 12 -8.16 3.54 -4.74
C TYR A 12 -8.45 4.70 -5.73
N ALA A 13 -8.65 4.38 -7.01
CA ALA A 13 -9.05 5.35 -8.01
C ALA A 13 -10.43 5.96 -7.70
N GLY A 14 -11.39 5.16 -7.24
CA GLY A 14 -12.71 5.60 -6.80
C GLY A 14 -12.64 6.57 -5.63
N SER A 15 -11.80 6.28 -4.63
CA SER A 15 -11.53 7.17 -3.49
C SER A 15 -10.92 8.50 -3.96
N TYR A 16 -9.99 8.47 -4.91
CA TYR A 16 -9.45 9.69 -5.51
C TYR A 16 -10.56 10.50 -6.19
N LEU A 17 -11.39 9.87 -7.03
CA LEU A 17 -12.49 10.57 -7.71
C LEU A 17 -13.51 11.17 -6.74
N LEU A 18 -13.78 10.49 -5.62
CA LEU A 18 -14.67 10.96 -4.56
C LEU A 18 -14.08 12.18 -3.83
N LEU A 19 -12.78 12.12 -3.50
CA LEU A 19 -12.12 13.12 -2.68
C LEU A 19 -11.53 14.29 -3.49
N ARG A 20 -11.39 14.17 -4.81
CA ARG A 20 -10.68 15.14 -5.67
C ARG A 20 -11.10 16.60 -5.48
N ALA A 21 -12.37 16.84 -5.18
CA ALA A 21 -12.90 18.19 -5.03
C ALA A 21 -12.38 18.90 -3.76
N GLY A 22 -11.98 18.13 -2.75
CA GLY A 22 -11.41 18.63 -1.49
C GLY A 22 -9.90 18.43 -1.38
N LEU A 23 -9.25 17.87 -2.39
CA LEU A 23 -7.79 17.68 -2.36
C LEU A 23 -7.07 18.95 -2.84
N PRO A 24 -5.96 19.34 -2.19
CA PRO A 24 -5.12 20.42 -2.69
C PRO A 24 -4.48 20.02 -4.03
N ALA A 25 -4.07 21.02 -4.81
CA ALA A 25 -3.37 20.78 -6.08
C ALA A 25 -1.99 20.13 -5.89
N GLN A 26 -1.38 20.35 -4.71
CA GLN A 26 -0.09 19.81 -4.34
C GLN A 26 -0.15 19.15 -2.96
N LEU A 27 0.55 18.03 -2.80
CA LEU A 27 0.70 17.33 -1.53
C LEU A 27 2.11 17.56 -0.97
N VAL A 28 2.21 17.64 0.35
CA VAL A 28 3.49 17.54 1.06
C VAL A 28 4.11 16.17 0.75
N ARG A 29 5.30 16.20 0.16
CA ARG A 29 6.10 15.02 -0.17
C ARG A 29 7.16 14.74 0.89
N HIS A 30 7.77 15.79 1.44
CA HIS A 30 8.80 15.66 2.47
C HIS A 30 8.85 16.91 3.35
N LEU A 31 9.40 16.74 4.54
CA LEU A 31 9.75 17.82 5.47
C LEU A 31 11.24 17.78 5.71
N GLY A 32 11.92 18.89 5.45
CA GLY A 32 13.36 19.04 5.66
C GLY A 32 13.69 20.30 6.45
N PRO A 33 14.98 20.52 6.74
CA PRO A 33 15.45 21.75 7.39
C PRO A 33 15.12 23.01 6.57
N GLU A 34 14.97 22.87 5.25
CA GLU A 34 14.57 23.94 4.31
C GLU A 34 13.05 24.13 4.19
N GLY A 35 12.25 23.41 4.98
CA GLY A 35 10.79 23.45 4.96
C GLY A 35 10.13 22.26 4.24
N ALA A 36 8.85 22.43 3.92
CA ALA A 36 8.04 21.41 3.27
C ALA A 36 8.21 21.44 1.74
N GLY A 37 8.54 20.30 1.15
CA GLY A 37 8.53 20.14 -0.30
C GLY A 37 7.21 19.58 -0.79
N TYR A 38 6.65 20.21 -1.82
CA TYR A 38 5.34 19.88 -2.38
C TYR A 38 5.47 19.30 -3.79
N ASP A 39 4.57 18.39 -4.14
CA ASP A 39 4.52 17.78 -5.47
C ASP A 39 3.06 17.62 -5.92
N SER A 40 2.84 17.45 -7.22
CA SER A 40 1.51 17.38 -7.81
C SER A 40 0.70 16.21 -7.24
N THR A 41 -0.48 16.49 -6.68
CA THR A 41 -1.38 15.48 -6.09
C THR A 41 -1.65 14.28 -7.00
N PRO A 42 -2.11 14.45 -8.27
CA PRO A 42 -2.34 13.31 -9.15
C PRO A 42 -1.06 12.53 -9.47
N LEU A 43 0.10 13.20 -9.51
CA LEU A 43 1.38 12.54 -9.75
C LEU A 43 1.75 11.66 -8.56
N VAL A 44 1.70 12.20 -7.34
CA VAL A 44 2.00 11.46 -6.11
C VAL A 44 1.10 10.22 -5.98
N LEU A 45 -0.20 10.40 -6.16
CA LEU A 45 -1.17 9.29 -6.06
C LEU A 45 -1.00 8.28 -7.22
N GLY A 46 -0.62 8.74 -8.40
CA GLY A 46 -0.28 7.86 -9.53
C GLY A 46 0.97 7.02 -9.26
N VAL A 47 2.01 7.61 -8.66
CA VAL A 47 3.22 6.89 -8.25
C VAL A 47 2.90 5.84 -7.18
N VAL A 48 2.06 6.19 -6.20
CA VAL A 48 1.57 5.25 -5.18
C VAL A 48 0.88 4.05 -5.84
N ALA A 49 -0.06 4.29 -6.76
CA ALA A 49 -0.74 3.23 -7.49
C ALA A 49 0.22 2.35 -8.30
N ALA A 50 1.24 2.94 -8.93
CA ALA A 50 2.25 2.21 -9.68
C ALA A 50 3.13 1.31 -8.78
N ILE A 51 3.58 1.83 -7.63
CA ILE A 51 4.35 1.05 -6.65
C ILE A 51 3.52 -0.11 -6.10
N ALA A 52 2.25 0.15 -5.77
CA ALA A 52 1.34 -0.90 -5.30
C ALA A 52 1.13 -1.98 -6.37
N ALA A 53 0.90 -1.59 -7.62
CA ALA A 53 0.75 -2.52 -8.74
C ALA A 53 2.00 -3.39 -8.94
N ALA A 54 3.20 -2.81 -8.83
CA ALA A 54 4.46 -3.54 -8.90
C ALA A 54 4.60 -4.57 -7.75
N ALA A 55 4.34 -4.14 -6.51
CA ALA A 55 4.40 -5.02 -5.34
C ALA A 55 3.43 -6.19 -5.45
N PHE A 56 2.19 -5.92 -5.89
CA PHE A 56 1.23 -6.98 -6.14
C PHE A 56 1.64 -7.90 -7.28
N GLY A 57 2.18 -7.36 -8.38
CA GLY A 57 2.68 -8.13 -9.51
C GLY A 57 3.77 -9.11 -9.08
N ILE A 58 4.74 -8.65 -8.29
CA ILE A 58 5.81 -9.48 -7.71
C ILE A 58 5.20 -10.57 -6.82
N GLY A 59 4.29 -10.21 -5.91
CA GLY A 59 3.66 -11.16 -5.00
C GLY A 59 2.86 -12.25 -5.73
N VAL A 60 2.05 -11.89 -6.71
CA VAL A 60 1.25 -12.84 -7.50
C VAL A 60 2.14 -13.73 -8.36
N TRP A 61 3.13 -13.16 -9.05
CA TRP A 61 4.06 -13.91 -9.88
C TRP A 61 4.82 -14.95 -9.04
N THR A 62 5.38 -14.51 -7.91
CA THR A 62 6.12 -15.38 -6.98
C THR A 62 5.23 -16.47 -6.39
N CYS A 63 3.98 -16.14 -6.05
CA CYS A 63 3.00 -17.11 -5.57
C CYS A 63 2.75 -18.21 -6.62
N ASN A 64 2.46 -17.83 -7.86
CA ASN A 64 2.18 -18.76 -8.94
C ASN A 64 3.40 -19.64 -9.26
N ASP A 65 4.59 -19.05 -9.31
CA ASP A 65 5.83 -19.77 -9.60
C ASP A 65 6.11 -20.85 -8.53
N LEU A 66 6.17 -20.44 -7.25
CA LEU A 66 6.48 -21.35 -6.14
C LEU A 66 5.42 -22.43 -5.92
N THR A 67 4.15 -22.11 -6.12
CA THR A 67 3.07 -23.09 -6.02
C THR A 67 3.14 -24.09 -7.18
N SER A 68 3.43 -23.64 -8.40
CA SER A 68 3.58 -24.51 -9.57
C SER A 68 4.77 -25.47 -9.46
N LEU A 69 5.87 -25.03 -8.86
CA LEU A 69 7.08 -25.82 -8.63
C LEU A 69 6.97 -26.76 -7.41
N GLY A 70 5.88 -26.68 -6.63
CA GLY A 70 5.73 -27.45 -5.40
C GLY A 70 6.66 -27.03 -4.27
N HIS A 71 7.29 -25.86 -4.37
CA HIS A 71 8.24 -25.28 -3.41
C HIS A 71 7.54 -24.35 -2.39
N TRP A 72 6.33 -24.70 -1.98
CA TRP A 72 5.54 -23.90 -1.05
C TRP A 72 5.96 -24.16 0.41
N TYR A 73 7.04 -23.51 0.84
CA TYR A 73 7.60 -23.57 2.19
C TYR A 73 7.37 -22.28 2.99
N ALA A 74 7.78 -22.24 4.26
CA ALA A 74 7.50 -21.14 5.17
C ALA A 74 8.16 -19.84 4.72
N GLY A 75 9.45 -19.87 4.35
CA GLY A 75 10.17 -18.71 3.80
C GLY A 75 9.51 -18.15 2.54
N PRO A 76 9.29 -18.95 1.48
CA PRO A 76 8.63 -18.50 0.26
C PRO A 76 7.22 -17.95 0.48
N LYS A 77 6.42 -18.57 1.37
CA LYS A 77 5.11 -18.02 1.77
C LYS A 77 5.24 -16.63 2.39
N ALA A 78 6.21 -16.42 3.29
CA ALA A 78 6.42 -15.12 3.92
C ALA A 78 6.77 -14.03 2.89
N ILE A 79 7.60 -14.34 1.89
CA ILE A 79 7.94 -13.39 0.80
C ILE A 79 6.68 -12.98 0.04
N VAL A 80 5.82 -13.94 -0.32
CA VAL A 80 4.56 -13.67 -1.02
C VAL A 80 3.63 -12.80 -0.17
N VAL A 81 3.43 -13.17 1.09
CA VAL A 81 2.58 -12.41 2.02
C VAL A 81 3.10 -10.98 2.16
N CYS A 82 4.38 -10.78 2.45
CA CYS A 82 4.98 -9.47 2.61
C CYS A 82 4.86 -8.61 1.34
N SER A 83 5.06 -9.21 0.16
CA SER A 83 4.96 -8.48 -1.12
C SER A 83 3.53 -8.02 -1.40
N LEU A 84 2.54 -8.90 -1.17
CA LEU A 84 1.13 -8.55 -1.32
C LEU A 84 0.68 -7.53 -0.27
N ALA A 85 1.07 -7.73 0.99
CA ALA A 85 0.78 -6.80 2.09
C ALA A 85 1.39 -5.42 1.85
N ALA A 86 2.60 -5.34 1.28
CA ALA A 86 3.23 -4.08 0.87
C ALA A 86 2.38 -3.34 -0.17
N GLY A 87 1.80 -4.04 -1.15
CA GLY A 87 0.89 -3.42 -2.12
C GLY A 87 -0.32 -2.75 -1.45
N TYR A 88 -0.97 -3.45 -0.50
CA TYR A 88 -2.08 -2.88 0.28
C TYR A 88 -1.63 -1.72 1.18
N ALA A 89 -0.47 -1.84 1.81
CA ALA A 89 0.12 -0.80 2.66
C ALA A 89 0.39 0.49 1.89
N VAL A 90 0.91 0.38 0.66
CA VAL A 90 1.16 1.52 -0.22
C VAL A 90 -0.15 2.19 -0.65
N LEU A 91 -1.19 1.41 -1.00
CA LEU A 91 -2.51 2.00 -1.27
C LEU A 91 -3.12 2.67 -0.03
N ALA A 92 -2.97 2.07 1.14
CA ALA A 92 -3.42 2.64 2.41
C ALA A 92 -2.68 3.95 2.74
N LEU A 93 -1.37 4.03 2.47
CA LEU A 93 -0.61 5.28 2.55
C LEU A 93 -1.21 6.36 1.66
N GLY A 94 -1.49 6.03 0.39
CA GLY A 94 -2.13 6.97 -0.53
C GLY A 94 -3.51 7.42 -0.07
N LEU A 95 -4.32 6.50 0.47
CA LEU A 95 -5.63 6.84 1.02
C LEU A 95 -5.50 7.72 2.27
N GLY A 96 -4.54 7.43 3.14
CA GLY A 96 -4.20 8.26 4.30
C GLY A 96 -3.80 9.67 3.89
N MET A 97 -2.99 9.83 2.84
CA MET A 97 -2.65 11.14 2.28
C MET A 97 -3.89 11.87 1.78
N MET A 98 -4.76 11.21 1.01
CA MET A 98 -5.99 11.84 0.52
C MET A 98 -6.90 12.30 1.66
N LEU A 99 -7.12 11.44 2.65
CA LEU A 99 -7.99 11.76 3.79
C LEU A 99 -7.40 12.88 4.64
N ALA A 100 -6.11 12.80 4.99
CA ALA A 100 -5.45 13.82 5.81
C ALA A 100 -5.37 15.18 5.08
N ALA A 101 -5.08 15.18 3.78
CA ALA A 101 -5.00 16.41 2.98
C ALA A 101 -6.37 17.02 2.65
N SER A 102 -7.46 16.24 2.74
CA SER A 102 -8.82 16.76 2.53
C SER A 102 -9.37 17.57 3.70
N ILE A 103 -8.67 17.59 4.84
CA ILE A 103 -9.08 18.35 6.03
C ILE A 103 -8.74 19.83 5.83
N PRO A 104 -9.69 20.77 6.06
CA PRO A 104 -9.42 22.20 5.98
C PRO A 104 -8.24 22.61 6.86
N GLY A 105 -7.27 23.35 6.30
CA GLY A 105 -6.06 23.80 7.01
C GLY A 105 -4.95 22.74 7.10
N ALA A 106 -5.05 21.62 6.39
CA ALA A 106 -4.00 20.59 6.35
C ALA A 106 -2.69 21.06 5.69
N GLU A 107 -2.73 22.09 4.84
CA GLU A 107 -1.56 22.69 4.18
C GLU A 107 -0.54 23.22 5.20
N ASP A 108 -1.03 23.81 6.30
CA ASP A 108 -0.18 24.31 7.40
C ASP A 108 0.31 23.19 8.34
N GLN A 109 -0.18 21.96 8.13
CA GLN A 109 0.04 20.80 9.00
C GLN A 109 0.69 19.63 8.25
N GLY A 110 1.64 19.92 7.36
CA GLY A 110 2.35 18.90 6.57
C GLY A 110 2.89 17.71 7.39
N ALA A 111 3.33 17.96 8.63
CA ALA A 111 3.80 16.90 9.54
C ALA A 111 2.70 15.91 9.93
N ASN A 112 1.50 16.41 10.19
CA ASN A 112 0.35 15.57 10.51
C ASN A 112 -0.08 14.75 9.30
N VAL A 113 -0.09 15.35 8.10
CA VAL A 113 -0.40 14.63 6.85
C VAL A 113 0.55 13.47 6.63
N ILE A 114 1.87 13.69 6.77
CA ILE A 114 2.86 12.60 6.67
C ILE A 114 2.62 11.56 7.77
N GLY A 115 2.44 12.00 9.03
CA GLY A 115 2.23 11.11 10.17
C GLY A 115 1.03 10.18 10.02
N PHE A 116 -0.14 10.72 9.64
CA PHE A 116 -1.33 9.91 9.38
C PHE A 116 -1.18 8.98 8.19
N SER A 117 -0.44 9.40 7.17
CA SER A 117 -0.16 8.56 5.99
C SER A 117 0.75 7.38 6.32
N LEU A 118 1.77 7.59 7.17
CA LEU A 118 2.63 6.52 7.68
C LEU A 118 1.87 5.58 8.63
N LEU A 119 0.99 6.13 9.48
CA LEU A 119 0.11 5.31 10.32
C LEU A 119 -0.81 4.44 9.46
N ALA A 120 -1.41 5.00 8.40
CA ALA A 120 -2.23 4.25 7.46
C ALA A 120 -1.43 3.17 6.73
N LEU A 121 -0.17 3.43 6.36
CA LEU A 121 0.74 2.43 5.80
C LEU A 121 0.91 1.24 6.75
N LEU A 122 1.29 1.51 8.01
CA LEU A 122 1.56 0.47 9.00
C LEU A 122 0.30 -0.34 9.35
N ALA A 123 -0.84 0.35 9.48
CA ALA A 123 -2.13 -0.29 9.74
C ALA A 123 -2.56 -1.16 8.53
N GLY A 124 -2.41 -0.63 7.32
CA GLY A 124 -2.71 -1.34 6.08
C GLY A 124 -1.85 -2.58 5.88
N PHE A 125 -0.54 -2.47 6.15
CA PHE A 125 0.39 -3.60 6.11
C PHE A 125 -0.01 -4.67 7.13
N SER A 126 -0.16 -4.29 8.40
CA SER A 126 -0.47 -5.23 9.49
C SER A 126 -1.79 -5.95 9.26
N ALA A 127 -2.82 -5.23 8.82
CA ALA A 127 -4.12 -5.81 8.50
C ALA A 127 -4.04 -6.76 7.29
N ALA A 128 -3.32 -6.38 6.24
CA ALA A 128 -3.16 -7.22 5.06
C ALA A 128 -2.36 -8.50 5.38
N ASP A 129 -1.26 -8.38 6.11
CA ASP A 129 -0.42 -9.50 6.55
C ASP A 129 -1.20 -10.52 7.40
N ALA A 130 -1.94 -10.04 8.41
CA ALA A 130 -2.77 -10.89 9.26
C ALA A 130 -3.83 -11.67 8.46
N VAL A 131 -4.42 -11.04 7.44
CA VAL A 131 -5.42 -11.69 6.59
C VAL A 131 -4.78 -12.64 5.58
N LEU A 132 -3.70 -12.23 4.91
CA LEU A 132 -3.02 -13.00 3.86
C LEU A 132 -2.33 -14.25 4.43
N SER A 133 -1.72 -14.15 5.61
CA SER A 133 -1.09 -15.29 6.30
C SER A 133 -2.10 -16.40 6.59
N GLY A 134 -3.34 -16.04 6.94
CA GLY A 134 -4.44 -16.97 7.20
C GLY A 134 -5.13 -17.53 5.96
N ILE A 135 -5.22 -16.76 4.87
CA ILE A 135 -5.92 -17.17 3.64
C ILE A 135 -5.03 -18.00 2.71
N LEU A 136 -3.74 -17.67 2.62
CA LEU A 136 -2.84 -18.40 1.75
C LEU A 136 -2.60 -19.83 2.27
N PRO A 137 -2.45 -20.83 1.38
CA PRO A 137 -2.27 -22.22 1.76
C PRO A 137 -1.19 -22.40 2.83
N ALA A 138 -1.40 -23.37 3.72
CA ALA A 138 -0.39 -23.73 4.71
C ALA A 138 0.91 -24.13 3.98
N ALA A 139 2.02 -23.53 4.41
CA ALA A 139 3.33 -23.89 3.92
C ALA A 139 3.71 -25.30 4.40
N ARG A 140 4.48 -26.02 3.58
CA ARG A 140 5.12 -27.27 4.01
C ARG A 140 6.16 -26.96 5.09
N PRO A 141 6.30 -27.82 6.11
CA PRO A 141 7.39 -27.69 7.06
C PRO A 141 8.72 -27.81 6.31
N GLU A 142 9.64 -26.88 6.57
CA GLU A 142 11.01 -26.98 6.09
C GLU A 142 11.68 -28.13 6.85
N ALA A 143 12.13 -29.16 6.14
CA ALA A 143 12.96 -30.19 6.75
C ALA A 143 14.31 -29.53 7.08
N LEU A 144 14.52 -29.21 8.36
CA LEU A 144 15.84 -28.85 8.88
C LEU A 144 16.75 -30.06 8.61
N GLY A 145 17.62 -29.94 7.61
CA GLY A 145 18.68 -30.91 7.33
C GLY A 145 19.72 -30.93 8.43
#